data_AF-E6L012-F1
#
_entry.id   AF-E6L012-F1
#
_cell.length_a   1.000
_cell.length_b   1.000
_cell.length_c   1.000
_cell.angle_alpha   90.00
_cell.angle_beta   90.00
_cell.angle_gamma   90.00
#
_symmetry.space_group_name_H-M   'P 1'
#
loop_
_entity.id
_entity.type
_entity.pdbx_description
1 polymer ?
#
loop_
_entity_poly.entity_id
_entity_poly.type
_entity_poly.pdbx_seq_one_letter_code
_entity_poly.pdbx_strand_id
1 'polypeptide(L)'
;MFYITKHNYYKNIICKLDIDIPTIEKTGFFSSYKLDLFDLDLSYFAKNEREMLIISDHLFRNISNINKNVIFKQIKHKENNWVYKLSVPAYHADRHCPNLTKEFNNIRIPYSLEPSLCKEYRQFFIDNKDRYGNKAGLIEPKVFARKLKEKFNLSEELDELLENHILPEIRENSGVECVNITVEQLIDEINELIDIFKNFIKKEQISGLLSRRSWLSTKDDSELSETERESMQKVYEQKRRICARILAFHFQHFEKEGFNISENLLEMLGFQACPNCCKHIIPF
;
A
#
# COMPACT_ATOMS: atom_id res chain seq x y z
N MET A 1 23.07 -3.94 0.70
CA MET A 1 21.94 -3.19 0.10
C MET A 1 20.87 -4.19 -0.27
N PHE A 2 19.61 -3.82 -0.05
CA PHE A 2 18.47 -4.69 -0.32
C PHE A 2 17.49 -4.04 -1.28
N TYR A 3 16.66 -4.85 -1.91
CA TYR A 3 15.59 -4.43 -2.81
C TYR A 3 14.25 -4.97 -2.31
N ILE A 4 13.19 -4.18 -2.47
CA ILE A 4 11.82 -4.53 -2.08
C ILE A 4 10.85 -4.03 -3.15
N THR A 5 9.64 -4.58 -3.17
CA THR A 5 8.58 -4.10 -4.08
C THR A 5 8.05 -2.73 -3.63
N LYS A 6 7.49 -1.96 -4.57
CA LYS A 6 6.80 -0.68 -4.30
C LYS A 6 5.65 -0.86 -3.29
N HIS A 7 4.92 -1.97 -3.39
CA HIS A 7 3.91 -2.34 -2.39
C HIS A 7 4.52 -2.47 -0.98
N ASN A 8 5.64 -3.17 -0.85
CA ASN A 8 6.32 -3.35 0.44
C ASN A 8 6.92 -2.06 0.97
N TYR A 9 7.46 -1.19 0.10
CA TYR A 9 7.89 0.14 0.52
C TYR A 9 6.74 0.92 1.16
N TYR A 10 5.58 0.99 0.51
CA TYR A 10 4.45 1.73 1.08
C TYR A 10 3.82 1.07 2.30
N LYS A 11 3.44 -0.20 2.17
CA LYS A 11 2.64 -0.90 3.20
C LYS A 11 3.48 -1.42 4.35
N ASN A 12 4.69 -1.89 4.08
CA ASN A 12 5.53 -2.57 5.06
C ASN A 12 6.69 -1.72 5.57
N ILE A 13 6.99 -0.58 4.94
CA ILE A 13 7.94 0.41 5.48
C ILE A 13 7.20 1.67 5.91
N ILE A 14 6.72 2.48 4.97
CA ILE A 14 6.17 3.81 5.28
C ILE A 14 4.99 3.76 6.26
N CYS A 15 4.04 2.84 6.07
CA CYS A 15 2.90 2.72 6.98
C CYS A 15 3.25 2.11 8.35
N LYS A 16 4.41 1.46 8.47
CA LYS A 16 4.85 0.75 9.70
C LYS A 16 5.80 1.57 10.56
N LEU A 17 6.36 2.64 10.01
CA LEU A 17 7.27 3.52 10.70
C LEU A 17 6.55 4.73 11.31
N ASP A 18 7.09 5.25 12.39
CA ASP A 18 6.73 6.53 13.00
C ASP A 18 7.99 7.31 13.33
N ILE A 19 7.89 8.62 13.47
CA ILE A 19 9.02 9.47 13.83
C ILE A 19 9.11 9.54 15.35
N ASP A 20 10.31 9.31 15.87
CA ASP A 20 10.60 9.32 17.30
C ASP A 20 10.71 10.77 17.81
N ILE A 21 9.56 11.36 18.10
CA ILE A 21 9.44 12.74 18.56
C ILE A 21 8.51 12.77 19.78
N PRO A 22 8.87 13.50 20.86
CA PRO A 22 7.99 13.71 22.00
C PRO A 22 6.59 14.18 21.57
N THR A 23 5.54 13.62 22.18
CA THR A 23 4.15 13.91 21.82
C THR A 23 3.82 15.41 21.83
N ILE A 24 4.43 16.17 22.74
CA ILE A 24 4.23 17.62 22.87
C ILE A 24 4.81 18.41 21.68
N GLU A 25 5.85 17.87 21.03
CA GLU A 25 6.52 18.49 19.88
C GLU A 25 5.97 17.99 18.55
N LYS A 26 5.35 16.80 18.51
CA LYS A 26 4.83 16.18 17.28
C LYS A 26 4.00 17.13 16.44
N THR A 27 3.03 17.81 17.04
CA THR A 27 2.14 18.73 16.28
C THR A 27 2.93 19.85 15.62
N GLY A 28 3.83 20.50 16.35
CA GLY A 28 4.67 21.60 15.85
C GLY A 28 5.65 21.13 14.78
N PHE A 29 6.28 19.96 14.99
CA PHE A 29 7.16 19.34 14.02
C PHE A 29 6.44 19.05 12.70
N PHE A 30 5.33 18.30 12.75
CA PHE A 30 4.58 17.94 11.55
C PHE A 30 3.97 19.13 10.83
N SER A 31 3.65 20.22 11.55
CA SER A 31 3.11 21.44 10.94
C SER A 31 4.17 22.35 10.31
N SER A 32 5.43 22.24 10.73
CA SER A 32 6.53 23.11 10.26
C SER A 32 7.48 22.42 9.29
N TYR A 33 7.38 21.10 9.15
CA TYR A 33 8.22 20.32 8.25
C TYR A 33 8.05 20.75 6.79
N LYS A 34 9.18 20.92 6.10
CA LYS A 34 9.25 21.20 4.67
C LYS A 34 9.94 20.06 3.94
N LEU A 35 9.31 19.56 2.89
CA LEU A 35 9.95 18.61 1.98
C LEU A 35 11.10 19.32 1.26
N ASP A 36 12.24 18.66 1.09
CA ASP A 36 13.47 19.34 0.63
C ASP A 36 13.34 19.81 -0.82
N LEU A 37 12.78 18.92 -1.64
CA LEU A 37 12.72 19.07 -3.08
C LEU A 37 11.40 19.66 -3.57
N PHE A 38 10.40 19.79 -2.68
CA PHE A 38 9.03 20.12 -3.05
C PHE A 38 8.50 21.21 -2.13
N ASP A 39 8.16 22.37 -2.70
CA ASP A 39 7.50 23.45 -1.98
C ASP A 39 6.00 23.14 -1.78
N LEU A 40 5.70 22.12 -0.99
CA LEU A 40 4.36 21.65 -0.68
C LEU A 40 3.95 22.07 0.72
N ASP A 41 2.88 22.87 0.83
CA ASP A 41 2.30 23.20 2.14
C ASP A 41 1.52 21.99 2.70
N LEU A 42 2.17 21.28 3.62
CA LEU A 42 1.59 20.13 4.29
C LEU A 42 0.40 20.49 5.17
N SER A 43 0.16 21.75 5.55
CA SER A 43 -0.96 22.14 6.41
C SER A 43 -2.34 21.74 5.85
N TYR A 44 -2.45 21.60 4.53
CA TYR A 44 -3.64 21.15 3.80
C TYR A 44 -3.85 19.64 3.80
N PHE A 45 -2.84 18.85 4.16
CA PHE A 45 -2.88 17.39 4.11
C PHE A 45 -3.35 16.80 5.44
N ALA A 46 -4.12 15.72 5.36
CA ALA A 46 -4.56 14.97 6.52
C ALA A 46 -3.35 14.38 7.28
N LYS A 47 -3.51 14.10 8.57
CA LYS A 47 -2.40 13.67 9.44
C LYS A 47 -1.62 12.49 8.86
N ASN A 48 -2.31 11.46 8.39
CA ASN A 48 -1.72 10.27 7.77
C ASN A 48 -0.99 10.58 6.45
N GLU A 49 -1.55 11.46 5.62
CA GLU A 49 -0.93 11.90 4.36
C GLU A 49 0.40 12.62 4.63
N ARG A 50 0.41 13.53 5.62
CA ARG A 50 1.62 14.26 6.04
C ARG A 50 2.69 13.35 6.60
N GLU A 51 2.33 12.51 7.57
CA GLU A 51 3.27 11.58 8.20
C GLU A 51 3.94 10.68 7.16
N MET A 52 3.16 10.17 6.20
CA MET A 52 3.64 9.33 5.11
C MET A 52 4.66 10.05 4.21
N LEU A 53 4.38 11.31 3.83
CA LEU A 53 5.30 12.13 3.03
C LEU A 53 6.59 12.43 3.78
N ILE A 54 6.48 12.81 5.05
CA ILE A 54 7.62 13.20 5.89
C ILE A 54 8.53 12.01 6.17
N ILE A 55 7.96 10.84 6.52
CA ILE A 55 8.74 9.61 6.70
C ILE A 55 9.46 9.27 5.39
N SER A 56 8.74 9.29 4.25
CA SER A 56 9.32 8.99 2.94
C SER A 56 10.48 9.93 2.58
N ASP A 57 10.33 11.22 2.86
CA ASP A 57 11.36 12.24 2.65
C ASP A 57 12.57 12.06 3.59
N HIS A 58 12.36 11.72 4.86
CA HIS A 58 13.45 11.35 5.78
C HIS A 58 14.25 10.14 5.30
N LEU A 59 13.57 9.10 4.83
CA LEU A 59 14.22 7.93 4.25
C LEU A 59 15.03 8.32 3.03
N PHE A 60 14.45 9.13 2.13
CA PHE A 60 15.09 9.56 0.90
C PHE A 60 16.40 10.32 1.19
N ARG A 61 16.39 11.22 2.18
CA ARG A 61 17.59 12.00 2.55
C ARG A 61 18.68 11.16 3.21
N ASN A 62 18.32 10.24 4.11
CA ASN A 62 19.31 9.52 4.93
C ASN A 62 18.83 8.15 5.42
N ILE A 63 18.57 7.25 4.48
CA ILE A 63 18.10 5.90 4.77
C ILE A 63 19.03 5.13 5.72
N SER A 64 20.35 5.36 5.62
CA SER A 64 21.37 4.71 6.45
C SER A 64 21.27 5.06 7.94
N ASN A 65 20.62 6.18 8.28
CA ASN A 65 20.45 6.64 9.67
C ASN A 65 19.00 6.57 10.17
N ILE A 66 18.14 5.80 9.49
CA ILE A 66 16.72 5.65 9.82
C ILE A 66 16.48 5.38 11.32
N ASN A 67 17.32 4.57 11.96
CA ASN A 67 17.17 4.20 13.38
C ASN A 67 17.33 5.36 14.37
N LYS A 68 17.88 6.50 13.96
CA LYS A 68 18.11 7.64 14.86
C LYS A 68 16.83 8.42 15.16
N ASN A 69 15.90 8.46 14.20
CA ASN A 69 14.72 9.33 14.27
C ASN A 69 13.41 8.57 13.99
N VAL A 70 13.47 7.25 13.81
CA VAL A 70 12.31 6.46 13.38
C VAL A 70 12.15 5.22 14.27
N ILE A 71 10.90 4.99 14.69
CA ILE A 71 10.45 3.86 15.50
C ILE A 71 9.35 3.07 14.78
N PHE A 72 8.97 1.93 15.34
CA PHE A 72 7.91 1.07 14.82
C PHE A 72 6.54 1.50 15.34
N LYS A 73 5.55 1.62 14.43
CA LYS A 73 4.14 1.70 14.79
C LYS A 73 3.67 0.36 15.32
N GLN A 74 2.80 0.38 16.33
CA GLN A 74 2.07 -0.81 16.74
C GLN A 74 1.07 -1.18 15.64
N ILE A 75 1.26 -2.34 15.00
CA ILE A 75 0.42 -2.76 13.87
C ILE A 75 -0.47 -3.91 14.30
N LYS A 76 -1.77 -3.75 14.10
CA LYS A 76 -2.72 -4.86 14.18
C LYS A 76 -2.63 -5.67 12.88
N HIS A 77 -2.08 -6.87 12.97
CA HIS A 77 -2.03 -7.82 11.86
C HIS A 77 -3.45 -8.26 11.48
N LYS A 78 -3.89 -7.95 10.25
CA LYS A 78 -5.12 -8.52 9.65
C LYS A 78 -4.71 -9.67 8.72
N GLU A 79 -4.55 -10.87 9.27
CA GLU A 79 -3.95 -12.02 8.57
C GLU A 79 -4.93 -12.86 7.72
N ASN A 80 -6.22 -12.52 7.70
CA ASN A 80 -7.26 -13.54 7.48
C ASN A 80 -8.09 -13.41 6.20
N ASN A 81 -7.69 -12.63 5.21
CA ASN A 81 -8.55 -12.37 4.05
C ASN A 81 -8.28 -13.27 2.83
N TRP A 82 -7.34 -14.21 2.92
CA TRP A 82 -6.82 -14.94 1.75
C TRP A 82 -6.75 -16.46 1.96
N VAL A 83 -7.06 -17.20 0.89
CA VAL A 83 -7.01 -18.67 0.84
C VAL A 83 -5.58 -19.16 1.01
N TYR A 84 -4.68 -18.73 0.12
CA TYR A 84 -3.26 -19.03 0.30
C TYR A 84 -2.72 -18.09 1.37
N LYS A 85 -1.97 -18.63 2.33
CA LYS A 85 -1.31 -17.80 3.35
C LYS A 85 -0.46 -16.77 2.63
N LEU A 86 -0.61 -15.51 3.03
CA LEU A 86 0.28 -14.46 2.54
C LEU A 86 1.71 -14.83 2.95
N SER A 87 2.62 -14.86 1.98
CA SER A 87 4.04 -14.82 2.30
C SER A 87 4.30 -13.53 3.05
N VAL A 88 5.07 -13.61 4.12
CA VAL A 88 5.65 -12.43 4.76
C VAL A 88 6.43 -11.62 3.73
N PRO A 89 6.49 -10.29 3.86
CA PRO A 89 7.22 -9.47 2.91
C PRO A 89 8.68 -9.94 2.83
N ALA A 90 9.27 -9.92 1.64
CA ALA A 90 10.65 -10.37 1.44
C ALA A 90 11.55 -9.19 1.05
N TYR A 91 12.78 -9.21 1.55
CA TYR A 91 13.86 -8.36 1.04
C TYR A 91 14.79 -9.18 0.14
N HIS A 92 15.38 -8.51 -0.85
CA HIS A 92 16.11 -9.16 -1.93
C HIS A 92 17.53 -8.62 -2.01
N ALA A 93 18.53 -9.49 -2.16
CA ALA A 93 19.92 -9.09 -2.35
C ALA A 93 20.25 -8.76 -3.82
N ASP A 94 19.38 -9.16 -4.76
CA ASP A 94 19.53 -8.93 -6.20
C ASP A 94 18.35 -8.13 -6.75
N ARG A 95 18.66 -7.01 -7.43
CA ARG A 95 17.68 -6.13 -8.09
C ARG A 95 16.92 -6.81 -9.23
N HIS A 96 17.47 -7.86 -9.83
CA HIS A 96 16.84 -8.61 -10.93
C HIS A 96 16.14 -9.89 -10.44
N CYS A 97 15.93 -10.04 -9.12
CA CYS A 97 15.25 -11.21 -8.60
C CYS A 97 13.83 -11.33 -9.22
N PRO A 98 13.47 -12.47 -9.82
CA PRO A 98 12.16 -12.64 -10.48
C PRO A 98 10.97 -12.50 -9.53
N ASN A 99 11.20 -12.63 -8.22
CA ASN A 99 10.17 -12.43 -7.21
C ASN A 99 9.85 -10.93 -6.96
N LEU A 100 10.69 -9.99 -7.41
CA LEU A 100 10.40 -8.55 -7.34
C LEU A 100 9.34 -8.12 -8.36
N THR A 101 9.22 -8.85 -9.47
CA THR A 101 8.29 -8.55 -10.57
C THR A 101 7.12 -9.52 -10.65
N LYS A 102 7.12 -10.60 -9.87
CA LYS A 102 6.04 -11.60 -9.84
C LYS A 102 4.76 -10.96 -9.34
N GLU A 103 3.67 -11.08 -10.09
CA GLU A 103 2.35 -10.61 -9.68
C GLU A 103 1.86 -11.27 -8.40
N PHE A 104 1.09 -10.52 -7.60
CA PHE A 104 0.34 -11.10 -6.51
C PHE A 104 -0.86 -11.85 -7.08
N ASN A 105 -0.99 -13.11 -6.71
CA ASN A 105 -2.09 -13.96 -7.15
C ASN A 105 -2.59 -14.76 -5.94
N ASN A 106 -3.80 -14.45 -5.48
CA ASN A 106 -4.43 -15.14 -4.36
C ASN A 106 -5.95 -15.02 -4.46
N ILE A 107 -6.67 -15.78 -3.63
CA ILE A 107 -8.13 -15.84 -3.67
C ILE A 107 -8.67 -15.31 -2.35
N ARG A 108 -9.66 -14.43 -2.42
CA ARG A 108 -10.25 -13.86 -1.22
C ARG A 108 -11.10 -14.87 -0.48
N ILE A 109 -10.91 -14.91 0.83
CA ILE A 109 -11.87 -15.53 1.72
C ILE A 109 -13.15 -14.67 1.74
N PRO A 110 -14.34 -15.27 1.58
CA PRO A 110 -15.64 -14.62 1.77
C PRO A 110 -15.70 -13.86 3.10
N TYR A 111 -16.22 -12.63 3.10
CA TYR A 111 -16.26 -11.80 4.31
C TYR A 111 -17.25 -12.33 5.35
N SER A 112 -18.25 -13.10 4.92
CA SER A 112 -19.22 -13.73 5.80
C SER A 112 -18.67 -14.94 6.54
N LEU A 113 -17.49 -15.46 6.14
CA LEU A 113 -16.89 -16.62 6.78
C LEU A 113 -16.54 -16.29 8.24
N GLU A 114 -17.00 -17.17 9.14
CA GLU A 114 -16.65 -17.07 10.55
C GLU A 114 -15.12 -17.20 10.74
N PRO A 115 -14.46 -16.28 11.48
CA PRO A 115 -13.00 -16.29 11.63
C PRO A 115 -12.41 -17.60 12.17
N SER A 116 -13.17 -18.33 12.99
CA SER A 116 -12.80 -19.63 13.56
C SER A 116 -12.65 -20.72 12.49
N LEU A 117 -13.41 -20.63 11.38
CA LEU A 117 -13.46 -21.62 10.30
C LEU A 117 -12.43 -21.34 9.19
N CYS A 118 -11.72 -20.21 9.23
CA CYS A 118 -10.74 -19.82 8.20
C CYS A 118 -9.71 -20.92 7.88
N LYS A 119 -9.23 -21.66 8.90
CA LYS A 119 -8.24 -22.74 8.67
C LYS A 119 -8.84 -23.91 7.90
N GLU A 120 -10.05 -24.32 8.25
CA GLU A 120 -10.76 -25.40 7.55
C GLU A 120 -11.14 -24.98 6.13
N TYR A 121 -11.64 -23.74 5.96
CA TYR A 121 -11.96 -23.19 4.64
C TYR A 121 -10.79 -23.25 3.68
N ARG A 122 -9.60 -22.80 4.12
CA ARG A 122 -8.38 -22.86 3.31
C ARG A 122 -8.05 -24.27 2.85
N GLN A 123 -8.06 -25.21 3.80
CA GLN A 123 -7.74 -26.60 3.51
C GLN A 123 -8.75 -27.20 2.51
N PHE A 124 -10.04 -27.03 2.80
CA PHE A 124 -11.10 -27.50 1.91
C PHE A 124 -11.00 -26.88 0.52
N PHE A 125 -10.72 -25.58 0.43
CA PHE A 125 -10.57 -24.90 -0.85
C PHE A 125 -9.41 -25.49 -1.66
N ILE A 126 -8.23 -25.60 -1.05
CA ILE A 126 -7.01 -26.11 -1.69
C ILE A 126 -7.20 -27.56 -2.16
N ASP A 127 -7.78 -28.42 -1.32
CA ASP A 127 -7.95 -29.85 -1.63
C ASP A 127 -8.95 -30.12 -2.77
N ASN A 128 -9.81 -29.15 -3.08
CA ASN A 128 -10.92 -29.34 -4.00
C ASN A 128 -10.82 -28.48 -5.27
N LYS A 129 -10.14 -27.32 -5.24
CA LYS A 129 -10.15 -26.33 -6.33
C LYS A 129 -9.82 -26.93 -7.70
N ASP A 130 -8.82 -27.80 -7.77
CA ASP A 130 -8.30 -28.33 -9.04
C ASP A 130 -9.30 -29.21 -9.81
N ARG A 131 -10.39 -29.64 -9.17
CA ARG A 131 -11.49 -30.38 -9.79
C ARG A 131 -12.48 -29.49 -10.54
N TYR A 132 -12.36 -28.17 -10.37
CA TYR A 132 -13.33 -27.20 -10.90
C TYR A 132 -12.66 -26.20 -11.85
N GLY A 133 -13.36 -25.86 -12.94
CA GLY A 133 -12.88 -24.94 -13.96
C GLY A 133 -13.72 -24.97 -15.22
N ASN A 134 -13.48 -24.01 -16.13
CA ASN A 134 -14.22 -23.89 -17.39
C ASN A 134 -13.63 -24.74 -18.53
N LYS A 135 -12.61 -25.57 -18.25
CA LYS A 135 -11.96 -26.43 -19.25
C LYS A 135 -12.67 -27.79 -19.35
N ALA A 136 -12.58 -28.44 -20.50
CA ALA A 136 -13.13 -29.78 -20.70
C ALA A 136 -12.57 -30.78 -19.67
N GLY A 137 -13.46 -31.55 -19.04
CA GLY A 137 -13.11 -32.52 -18.01
C GLY A 137 -13.09 -31.97 -16.57
N LEU A 138 -13.35 -30.69 -16.36
CA LEU A 138 -13.51 -30.09 -15.03
C LEU A 138 -14.98 -29.81 -14.72
N ILE A 139 -15.31 -29.78 -13.43
CA ILE A 139 -16.65 -29.43 -12.95
C ILE A 139 -16.82 -27.91 -13.00
N GLU A 140 -18.00 -27.43 -13.38
CA GLU A 140 -18.27 -25.99 -13.45
C GLU A 140 -17.99 -25.27 -12.11
N PRO A 141 -17.32 -24.09 -12.14
CA PRO A 141 -17.02 -23.32 -10.93
C PRO A 141 -18.24 -22.98 -10.07
N LYS A 142 -19.42 -22.80 -10.69
CA LYS A 142 -20.69 -22.52 -9.99
C LYS A 142 -21.09 -23.64 -9.01
N VAL A 143 -20.73 -24.88 -9.33
CA VAL A 143 -20.93 -26.03 -8.42
C VAL A 143 -20.02 -25.92 -7.20
N PHE A 144 -18.78 -25.45 -7.38
CA PHE A 144 -17.87 -25.21 -6.27
C PHE A 144 -18.35 -24.08 -5.36
N ALA A 145 -18.82 -22.97 -5.95
CA ALA A 145 -19.41 -21.85 -5.21
C ALA A 145 -20.55 -22.30 -4.31
N ARG A 146 -21.47 -23.12 -4.85
CA ARG A 146 -22.59 -23.67 -4.10
C ARG A 146 -22.13 -24.55 -2.94
N LYS A 147 -21.16 -25.45 -3.18
CA LYS A 147 -20.59 -26.30 -2.11
C LYS A 147 -19.92 -25.49 -1.00
N LEU A 148 -19.17 -24.44 -1.36
CA LEU A 148 -18.55 -23.55 -0.37
C LEU A 148 -19.61 -22.81 0.44
N LYS A 149 -20.64 -22.26 -0.23
CA LYS A 149 -21.74 -21.55 0.40
C LYS A 149 -22.50 -22.44 1.39
N GLU A 150 -22.86 -23.65 0.99
CA GLU A 150 -23.56 -24.62 1.85
C GLU A 150 -22.70 -25.11 3.02
N LYS A 151 -21.43 -25.48 2.78
CA LYS A 151 -20.57 -26.04 3.82
C LYS A 151 -20.19 -25.02 4.89
N PHE A 152 -19.95 -23.77 4.50
CA PHE A 152 -19.46 -22.73 5.40
C PHE A 152 -20.53 -21.69 5.77
N ASN A 153 -21.78 -21.93 5.38
CA ASN A 153 -22.92 -21.04 5.65
C ASN A 153 -22.67 -19.58 5.23
N LEU A 154 -22.15 -19.40 4.01
CA LEU A 154 -21.76 -18.09 3.49
C LEU A 154 -23.00 -17.27 3.08
N SER A 155 -22.97 -15.96 3.33
CA SER A 155 -24.09 -15.06 2.99
C SER A 155 -23.99 -14.45 1.59
N GLU A 156 -22.80 -14.41 0.98
CA GLU A 156 -22.55 -13.84 -0.35
C GLU A 156 -23.38 -14.54 -1.43
N GLU A 157 -23.83 -13.78 -2.43
CA GLU A 157 -24.56 -14.35 -3.56
C GLU A 157 -23.68 -15.27 -4.43
N LEU A 158 -24.30 -16.23 -5.14
CA LEU A 158 -23.53 -17.21 -5.91
C LEU A 158 -22.65 -16.56 -7.00
N ASP A 159 -23.16 -15.53 -7.65
CA ASP A 159 -22.41 -14.84 -8.70
C ASP A 159 -21.28 -13.98 -8.09
N GLU A 160 -21.48 -13.38 -6.92
CA GLU A 160 -20.43 -12.71 -6.15
C GLU A 160 -19.31 -13.68 -5.74
N LEU A 161 -19.65 -14.88 -5.27
CA LEU A 161 -18.67 -15.91 -4.93
C LEU A 161 -17.84 -16.34 -6.14
N LEU A 162 -18.46 -16.43 -7.31
CA LEU A 162 -17.77 -16.81 -8.56
C LEU A 162 -16.76 -15.74 -8.98
N GLU A 163 -17.19 -14.49 -8.99
CA GLU A 163 -16.38 -13.37 -9.46
C GLU A 163 -15.24 -13.03 -8.49
N ASN A 164 -15.52 -13.02 -7.19
CA ASN A 164 -14.62 -12.42 -6.20
C ASN A 164 -13.93 -13.43 -5.26
N HIS A 165 -14.43 -14.65 -5.14
CA HIS A 165 -14.00 -15.61 -4.12
C HIS A 165 -13.56 -16.98 -4.65
N ILE A 166 -13.70 -17.23 -5.96
CA ILE A 166 -13.22 -18.46 -6.61
C ILE A 166 -12.07 -18.16 -7.56
N LEU A 167 -12.23 -17.10 -8.37
CA LEU A 167 -11.19 -16.63 -9.25
C LEU A 167 -10.10 -15.93 -8.44
N PRO A 168 -8.83 -16.07 -8.85
CA PRO A 168 -7.75 -15.35 -8.21
C PRO A 168 -7.91 -13.84 -8.44
N GLU A 169 -7.74 -13.07 -7.39
CA GLU A 169 -7.43 -11.66 -7.51
C GLU A 169 -5.96 -11.53 -7.90
N ILE A 170 -5.75 -11.18 -9.15
CA ILE A 170 -4.45 -10.80 -9.66
C ILE A 170 -4.28 -9.31 -9.35
N ARG A 171 -3.28 -9.00 -8.53
CA ARG A 171 -2.81 -7.64 -8.40
C ARG A 171 -1.45 -7.59 -9.04
N GLU A 172 -1.30 -6.69 -10.00
CA GLU A 172 0.02 -6.26 -10.41
C GLU A 172 0.79 -5.92 -9.14
N ASN A 173 1.97 -6.48 -8.99
CA ASN A 173 2.79 -6.27 -7.80
C ASN A 173 3.45 -4.89 -7.88
N SER A 174 2.68 -3.88 -8.31
CA SER A 174 3.14 -2.54 -8.69
C SER A 174 4.57 -2.62 -9.21
N GLY A 175 4.74 -3.36 -10.32
CA GLY A 175 5.94 -3.23 -11.11
C GLY A 175 6.21 -1.75 -11.27
N VAL A 176 7.49 -1.39 -11.26
CA VAL A 176 7.92 -0.01 -11.42
C VAL A 176 7.21 0.52 -12.64
N GLU A 177 6.36 1.55 -12.46
CA GLU A 177 5.97 2.36 -13.59
C GLU A 177 7.31 2.86 -14.13
N CYS A 178 7.73 2.28 -15.25
CA CYS A 178 8.94 2.65 -15.93
C CYS A 178 8.64 4.01 -16.57
N VAL A 179 8.68 5.05 -15.73
CA VAL A 179 8.60 6.41 -16.20
C VAL A 179 9.97 6.64 -16.82
N ASN A 180 10.04 6.50 -18.14
CA ASN A 180 11.23 6.75 -18.97
C ASN A 180 11.52 8.25 -19.03
N ILE A 181 11.52 8.92 -17.89
CA ILE A 181 11.85 10.33 -17.75
C ILE A 181 12.96 10.47 -16.71
N THR A 182 13.73 11.52 -16.87
CA THR A 182 14.84 11.86 -15.97
C THR A 182 14.34 12.23 -14.57
N VAL A 183 15.23 12.24 -13.58
CA VAL A 183 14.90 12.65 -12.20
C VAL A 183 14.38 14.07 -12.19
N GLU A 184 14.97 14.94 -13.01
CA GLU A 184 14.62 16.34 -13.20
C GLU A 184 13.19 16.47 -13.75
N GLN A 185 12.84 15.70 -14.79
CA GLN A 185 11.50 15.70 -15.37
C GLN A 185 10.42 15.21 -14.38
N LEU A 186 10.75 14.28 -13.48
CA LEU A 186 9.84 13.86 -12.40
C LEU A 186 9.61 14.97 -11.38
N ILE A 187 10.67 15.70 -11.03
CA ILE A 187 10.58 16.83 -10.09
C ILE A 187 9.70 17.93 -10.70
N ASP A 188 9.90 18.25 -11.99
CA ASP A 188 9.10 19.24 -12.71
C ASP A 188 7.61 18.82 -12.78
N GLU A 189 7.30 17.57 -13.13
CA GLU A 189 5.91 17.06 -13.13
C GLU A 189 5.26 17.19 -11.74
N ILE A 190 6.00 16.84 -10.68
CA ILE A 190 5.49 16.97 -9.32
C ILE A 190 5.24 18.44 -8.96
N ASN A 191 6.16 19.34 -9.30
CA ASN A 191 6.00 20.77 -9.05
C ASN A 191 4.82 21.36 -9.81
N GLU A 192 4.57 20.96 -11.06
CA GLU A 192 3.38 21.36 -11.81
C GLU A 192 2.09 20.93 -11.09
N LEU A 193 2.03 19.71 -10.55
CA LEU A 193 0.89 19.24 -9.77
C LEU A 193 0.70 20.07 -8.48
N ILE A 194 1.79 20.43 -7.82
CA ILE A 194 1.79 21.28 -6.63
C ILE A 194 1.27 22.68 -6.97
N ASP A 195 1.69 23.25 -8.09
CA ASP A 195 1.25 24.58 -8.52
C ASP A 195 -0.22 24.60 -8.92
N ILE A 196 -0.69 23.56 -9.63
CA ILE A 196 -2.13 23.37 -9.91
C ILE A 196 -2.92 23.35 -8.59
N PHE A 197 -2.43 22.60 -7.60
CA PHE A 197 -3.06 22.52 -6.29
C PHE A 197 -3.07 23.86 -5.55
N LYS A 198 -1.93 24.55 -5.47
CA LYS A 198 -1.83 25.89 -4.86
C LYS A 198 -2.80 26.88 -5.51
N ASN A 199 -2.83 26.90 -6.85
CA ASN A 199 -3.71 27.78 -7.60
C ASN A 199 -5.18 27.47 -7.35
N PHE A 200 -5.56 26.19 -7.30
CA PHE A 200 -6.92 25.77 -6.97
C PHE A 200 -7.33 26.19 -5.55
N ILE A 201 -6.49 25.89 -4.55
CA ILE A 201 -6.73 26.27 -3.15
C ILE A 201 -6.92 27.78 -3.00
N LYS A 202 -6.06 28.58 -3.66
CA LYS A 202 -6.14 30.05 -3.64
C LYS A 202 -7.39 30.57 -4.32
N LYS A 203 -7.72 30.04 -5.50
CA LYS A 203 -8.87 30.48 -6.31
C LYS A 203 -10.20 30.18 -5.60
N GLU A 204 -10.36 28.97 -5.10
CA GLU A 204 -11.60 28.51 -4.46
C GLU A 204 -11.62 28.83 -2.95
N GLN A 205 -10.61 29.55 -2.44
CA GLN A 205 -10.48 29.93 -1.03
C GLN A 205 -10.61 28.75 -0.06
N ILE A 206 -10.07 27.60 -0.44
CA ILE A 206 -10.18 26.37 0.33
C ILE A 206 -9.40 26.52 1.64
N SER A 207 -10.10 26.34 2.77
CA SER A 207 -9.44 26.30 4.07
C SER A 207 -8.64 25.01 4.28
N GLY A 208 -7.57 25.09 5.08
CA GLY A 208 -6.81 23.90 5.48
C GLY A 208 -7.68 22.85 6.17
N LEU A 209 -8.71 23.25 6.93
CA LEU A 209 -9.63 22.32 7.59
C LEU A 209 -10.45 21.52 6.57
N LEU A 210 -11.02 22.20 5.56
CA LEU A 210 -11.79 21.57 4.48
C LEU A 210 -10.88 20.61 3.71
N SER A 211 -9.68 21.06 3.36
CA SER A 211 -8.72 20.23 2.62
C SER A 211 -8.31 18.97 3.39
N ARG A 212 -8.06 19.06 4.70
CA ARG A 212 -7.76 17.89 5.54
C ARG A 212 -8.91 16.90 5.63
N ARG A 213 -10.15 17.37 5.50
CA ARG A 213 -11.37 16.56 5.55
C ARG A 213 -11.84 16.12 4.16
N SER A 214 -11.10 16.41 3.09
CA SER A 214 -11.53 16.19 1.71
C SER A 214 -11.91 14.73 1.40
N TRP A 215 -11.38 13.75 2.13
CA TRP A 215 -11.74 12.33 2.04
C TRP A 215 -13.21 12.05 2.38
N LEU A 216 -13.90 12.95 3.08
CA LEU A 216 -15.34 12.83 3.33
C LEU A 216 -16.16 12.88 2.03
N SER A 217 -15.63 13.48 0.96
CA SER A 217 -16.30 13.47 -0.35
C SER A 217 -16.52 12.06 -0.90
N THR A 218 -15.71 11.07 -0.48
CA THR A 218 -15.82 9.67 -0.90
C THR A 218 -16.79 8.87 -0.03
N LYS A 219 -17.53 9.53 0.86
CA LYS A 219 -18.50 8.91 1.76
C LYS A 219 -19.91 9.29 1.32
N ASP A 220 -20.73 8.28 1.06
CA ASP A 220 -22.10 8.48 0.58
C ASP A 220 -22.98 9.11 1.66
N ASP A 221 -22.68 8.87 2.93
CA ASP A 221 -23.39 9.35 4.13
C ASP A 221 -22.93 10.73 4.64
N SER A 222 -22.04 11.42 3.93
CA SER A 222 -21.58 12.73 4.38
C SER A 222 -22.65 13.81 4.16
N GLU A 223 -22.99 14.58 5.21
CA GLU A 223 -23.91 15.75 5.20
C GLU A 223 -23.34 16.98 4.44
N LEU A 224 -22.62 16.76 3.34
CA LEU A 224 -22.01 17.81 2.53
C LEU A 224 -23.01 18.35 1.51
N SER A 225 -22.99 19.67 1.28
CA SER A 225 -23.65 20.24 0.10
C SER A 225 -22.97 19.78 -1.19
N GLU A 226 -23.67 19.88 -2.32
CA GLU A 226 -23.15 19.48 -3.63
C GLU A 226 -21.86 20.23 -4.00
N THR A 227 -21.84 21.55 -3.80
CA THR A 227 -20.68 22.41 -4.09
C THR A 227 -19.49 22.12 -3.18
N GLU A 228 -19.73 21.83 -1.90
CA GLU A 228 -18.68 21.39 -0.97
C GLU A 228 -18.12 20.03 -1.37
N ARG A 229 -19.00 19.09 -1.75
CA ARG A 229 -18.59 17.74 -2.17
C ARG A 229 -17.70 17.81 -3.42
N GLU A 230 -18.08 18.57 -4.43
CA GLU A 230 -17.28 18.75 -5.65
C GLU A 230 -15.90 19.34 -5.35
N SER A 231 -15.86 20.39 -4.52
CA SER A 231 -14.61 21.05 -4.13
C SER A 231 -13.71 20.11 -3.32
N MET A 232 -14.28 19.41 -2.35
CA MET A 232 -13.57 18.39 -1.56
C MET A 232 -13.06 17.25 -2.42
N GLN A 233 -13.85 16.78 -3.40
CA GLN A 233 -13.43 15.70 -4.28
C GLN A 233 -12.21 16.10 -5.11
N LYS A 234 -12.22 17.29 -5.72
CA LYS A 234 -11.06 17.82 -6.47
C LYS A 234 -9.81 17.92 -5.60
N VAL A 235 -9.96 18.42 -4.37
CA VAL A 235 -8.86 18.49 -3.40
C VAL A 235 -8.34 17.09 -3.04
N TYR A 236 -9.23 16.16 -2.77
CA TYR A 236 -8.88 14.78 -2.43
C TYR A 236 -8.08 14.11 -3.56
N GLU A 237 -8.54 14.24 -4.80
CA GLU A 237 -7.89 13.67 -5.98
C GLU A 237 -6.51 14.27 -6.23
N GLN A 238 -6.37 15.59 -6.16
CA GLN A 238 -5.09 16.28 -6.34
C GLN A 238 -4.07 15.88 -5.27
N LYS A 239 -4.47 15.91 -3.99
CA LYS A 239 -3.60 15.44 -2.90
C LYS A 239 -3.17 14.00 -3.08
N ARG A 240 -4.11 13.10 -3.44
CA ARG A 240 -3.80 11.68 -3.70
C ARG A 240 -2.77 11.54 -4.81
N ARG A 241 -2.91 12.32 -5.90
CA ARG A 241 -1.98 12.31 -7.03
C ARG A 241 -0.59 12.83 -6.63
N ILE A 242 -0.51 13.96 -5.93
CA ILE A 242 0.75 14.53 -5.43
C ILE A 242 1.45 13.52 -4.51
N CYS A 243 0.72 13.00 -3.51
CA CYS A 243 1.24 11.98 -2.60
C CYS A 243 1.80 10.76 -3.34
N ALA A 244 1.03 10.21 -4.28
CA ALA A 244 1.45 9.05 -5.05
C ALA A 244 2.72 9.32 -5.88
N ARG A 245 2.83 10.51 -6.47
CA ARG A 245 3.99 10.89 -7.30
C ARG A 245 5.25 11.13 -6.49
N ILE A 246 5.19 11.87 -5.38
CA ILE A 246 6.34 12.07 -4.47
C ILE A 246 6.84 10.72 -3.93
N LEU A 247 5.90 9.87 -3.49
CA LEU A 247 6.22 8.55 -3.01
C LEU A 247 6.87 7.65 -4.06
N ALA A 248 6.39 7.72 -5.31
CA ALA A 248 6.96 6.96 -6.43
C ALA A 248 8.36 7.47 -6.78
N PHE A 249 8.57 8.78 -6.76
CA PHE A 249 9.86 9.41 -6.96
C PHE A 249 10.89 8.93 -5.93
N HIS A 250 10.57 8.95 -4.63
CA HIS A 250 11.47 8.42 -3.59
C HIS A 250 11.73 6.92 -3.78
N PHE A 251 10.71 6.13 -4.13
CA PHE A 251 10.89 4.70 -4.39
C PHE A 251 11.83 4.41 -5.56
N GLN A 252 11.69 5.12 -6.68
CA GLN A 252 12.53 4.96 -7.87
C GLN A 252 14.00 5.28 -7.58
N HIS A 253 14.28 6.22 -6.68
CA HIS A 253 15.65 6.45 -6.20
C HIS A 253 16.22 5.19 -5.53
N PHE A 254 15.48 4.58 -4.61
CA PHE A 254 15.93 3.36 -3.93
C PHE A 254 15.94 2.11 -4.82
N GLU A 255 15.15 2.08 -5.88
CA GLU A 255 15.22 1.01 -6.87
C GLU A 255 16.58 1.02 -7.60
N LYS A 256 17.07 2.21 -7.96
CA LYS A 256 18.36 2.40 -8.63
C LYS A 256 19.54 2.16 -7.68
N GLU A 257 19.49 2.79 -6.52
CA GLU A 257 20.61 2.81 -5.55
C GLU A 257 20.57 1.64 -4.55
N GLY A 258 19.42 1.00 -4.38
CA GLY A 258 19.17 0.01 -3.33
C GLY A 258 18.76 0.63 -1.98
N PHE A 259 18.01 -0.13 -1.19
CA PHE A 259 17.70 0.22 0.19
C PHE A 259 18.91 -0.12 1.07
N ASN A 260 19.59 0.89 1.59
CA ASN A 260 20.67 0.72 2.57
C ASN A 260 20.14 0.64 4.01
N ILE A 261 19.13 -0.18 4.23
CA ILE A 261 18.56 -0.48 5.54
C ILE A 261 19.26 -1.73 6.11
N SER A 262 19.51 -1.77 7.41
CA SER A 262 20.05 -2.97 8.05
C SER A 262 19.07 -4.14 8.00
N GLU A 263 19.59 -5.35 7.86
CA GLU A 263 18.81 -6.59 7.84
C GLU A 263 17.91 -6.70 9.08
N ASN A 264 18.48 -6.46 10.27
CA ASN A 264 17.74 -6.47 11.53
C ASN A 264 16.51 -5.54 11.49
N LEU A 265 16.62 -4.34 10.91
CA LEU A 265 15.48 -3.44 10.82
C LEU A 265 14.40 -3.97 9.87
N LEU A 266 14.79 -4.57 8.74
CA LEU A 266 13.85 -5.23 7.83
C LEU A 266 13.13 -6.39 8.51
N GLU A 267 13.85 -7.21 9.28
CA GLU A 267 13.28 -8.31 10.04
C GLU A 267 12.31 -7.82 11.14
N MET A 268 12.67 -6.75 11.85
CA MET A 268 11.77 -6.09 12.79
C MET A 268 10.51 -5.50 12.10
N LEU A 269 10.61 -5.09 10.83
CA LEU A 269 9.46 -4.68 10.00
C LEU A 269 8.60 -5.89 9.54
N GLY A 270 9.04 -7.10 9.87
CA GLY A 270 8.41 -8.37 9.53
C GLY A 270 8.83 -8.91 8.16
N PHE A 271 9.93 -8.42 7.60
CA PHE A 271 10.47 -8.97 6.36
C PHE A 271 11.27 -10.25 6.62
N GLN A 272 11.35 -11.11 5.60
CA GLN A 272 12.25 -12.25 5.56
C GLN A 272 13.21 -12.16 4.38
N ALA A 273 14.33 -12.86 4.48
CA ALA A 273 15.25 -13.06 3.38
C ALA A 273 14.54 -13.76 2.20
N CYS A 274 14.69 -13.23 0.99
CA CYS A 274 14.18 -13.89 -0.20
C CYS A 274 14.90 -15.24 -0.41
N PRO A 275 14.20 -16.39 -0.44
CA PRO A 275 14.85 -17.70 -0.57
C PRO A 275 15.53 -17.90 -1.94
N ASN A 276 15.19 -17.08 -2.93
CA ASN A 276 15.78 -17.20 -4.27
C ASN A 276 17.13 -16.48 -4.38
N CYS A 277 17.25 -15.25 -3.87
CA CYS A 277 18.43 -14.40 -4.06
C CYS A 277 19.25 -14.14 -2.78
N CYS A 278 18.72 -14.47 -1.60
CA CYS A 278 19.42 -14.27 -0.32
C CYS A 278 20.02 -15.58 0.24
N LYS A 279 20.31 -16.57 -0.62
CA LYS A 279 20.78 -17.91 -0.22
C LYS A 279 22.09 -17.92 0.59
N HIS A 280 22.90 -16.86 0.48
CA HIS A 280 24.15 -16.71 1.24
C HIS A 280 23.97 -16.04 2.62
N ILE A 281 22.77 -15.57 2.91
CA ILE A 281 22.44 -14.83 4.15
C ILE A 281 21.67 -15.74 5.12
N ILE A 282 21.05 -16.81 4.64
CA ILE A 282 20.37 -17.82 5.46
C ILE A 282 21.45 -18.77 6.01
N PRO A 283 21.78 -18.74 7.31
CA PRO A 283 22.56 -19.82 7.91
C PRO A 283 21.67 -21.06 7.91
N PHE A 284 22.25 -22.21 7.54
CA PHE A 284 21.61 -23.52 7.66
C PHE A 284 21.01 -23.77 9.03
#